data_AF-A0A935P8M2-F1
#
_entry.id   AF-A0A935P8M2-F1
#
_cell.length_a   1.000
_cell.length_b   1.000
_cell.length_c   1.000
_cell.angle_alpha   90.00
_cell.angle_beta   90.00
_cell.angle_gamma   90.00
#
_symmetry.space_group_name_H-M   'P 1'
#
loop_
_entity.id
_entity.type
_entity.pdbx_description
1 polymer ?
#
loop_
_entity_poly.entity_id
_entity_poly.type
_entity_poly.pdbx_seq_one_letter_code
_entity_poly.pdbx_strand_id
1 'polypeptide(L)'
;MKRELNKILDDLIIELEKMVTMLRRDTSASWTRGFEGFLAEALDLKKAGYPGDGVRGLCGSVRSVYGGMGSFNDYFPQGGVSGEEFERVSTRIYELANEIRVISSY
;
A
#
# COMPACT_ATOMS: atom_id res chain seq x y z
N MET A 1 18.37 -10.20 -4.30
CA MET A 1 17.07 -10.34 -4.99
C MET A 1 15.96 -10.92 -4.10
N LYS A 2 15.82 -12.25 -3.88
CA LYS A 2 14.67 -12.78 -3.10
C LYS A 2 14.56 -12.24 -1.66
N ARG A 3 15.67 -12.14 -0.94
CA ARG A 3 15.70 -11.58 0.44
C ARG A 3 15.34 -10.09 0.50
N GLU A 4 15.70 -9.36 -0.54
CA GLU A 4 15.45 -7.92 -0.66
C GLU A 4 13.99 -7.65 -1.00
N LEU A 5 13.42 -8.40 -1.95
CA LEU A 5 11.99 -8.36 -2.27
C LEU A 5 11.12 -8.67 -1.05
N ASN A 6 11.47 -9.70 -0.28
CA ASN A 6 10.75 -10.05 0.94
C ASN A 6 10.76 -8.91 1.96
N LYS A 7 11.91 -8.23 2.13
CA LYS A 7 12.02 -7.09 3.03
C LYS A 7 11.14 -5.92 2.58
N ILE A 8 11.15 -5.59 1.29
CA ILE A 8 10.34 -4.49 0.74
C ILE A 8 8.84 -4.80 0.88
N LEU A 9 8.44 -6.07 0.74
CA LEU A 9 7.06 -6.51 1.00
C LEU A 9 6.67 -6.44 2.47
N ASP A 10 7.57 -6.83 3.37
CA ASP A 10 7.35 -6.66 4.81
C ASP A 10 7.18 -5.17 5.17
N ASP A 11 8.01 -4.29 4.60
CA ASP A 11 7.89 -2.83 4.77
C ASP A 11 6.56 -2.30 4.19
N LEU A 12 6.12 -2.83 3.04
CA LEU A 12 4.83 -2.45 2.42
C LEU A 12 3.65 -2.84 3.31
N ILE A 13 3.67 -4.03 3.91
CA ILE A 13 2.64 -4.48 4.85
C ILE A 13 2.56 -3.52 6.04
N ILE A 14 3.71 -3.13 6.62
CA ILE A 14 3.76 -2.21 7.77
C ILE A 14 3.14 -0.86 7.42
N GLU A 15 3.45 -0.29 6.26
CA GLU A 15 2.88 1.00 5.87
C GLU A 15 1.39 0.89 5.49
N LEU A 16 0.96 -0.23 4.90
CA LEU A 16 -0.47 -0.51 4.67
C LEU A 16 -1.25 -0.62 5.99
N GLU A 17 -0.70 -1.26 7.02
CA GLU A 17 -1.31 -1.32 8.36
C GLU A 17 -1.49 0.09 8.97
N LYS A 18 -0.48 0.95 8.84
CA LYS A 18 -0.56 2.35 9.28
C LYS A 18 -1.64 3.11 8.51
N MET A 19 -1.68 2.94 7.19
CA MET A 19 -2.67 3.60 6.35
C MET A 19 -4.10 3.16 6.70
N VAL A 20 -4.35 1.86 6.83
CA VAL A 20 -5.66 1.33 7.27
C VAL A 20 -6.04 1.89 8.65
N THR A 21 -5.08 1.96 9.58
CA THR A 21 -5.32 2.53 10.91
C THR A 21 -5.73 4.00 10.84
N MET A 22 -5.07 4.80 10.00
CA MET A 22 -5.43 6.21 9.79
C MET A 22 -6.80 6.35 9.12
N LEU A 23 -7.05 5.60 8.05
CA LEU A 23 -8.33 5.65 7.32
C LEU A 23 -9.51 5.18 8.18
N ARG A 24 -9.31 4.22 9.09
CA ARG A 24 -10.37 3.80 10.04
C ARG A 24 -10.75 4.87 11.07
N ARG A 25 -9.86 5.83 11.35
CA ARG A 25 -10.18 6.98 12.24
C ARG A 25 -11.07 7.99 11.52
N ASP A 26 -10.98 8.06 10.21
CA ASP A 26 -11.90 8.83 9.38
C ASP A 26 -13.09 7.97 8.95
N THR A 27 -14.18 8.05 9.70
CA THR A 27 -15.42 7.30 9.40
C THR A 27 -16.06 7.66 8.06
N SER A 28 -15.62 8.74 7.40
CA SER A 28 -16.07 9.13 6.06
C SER A 28 -15.15 8.65 4.94
N ALA A 29 -14.01 8.03 5.25
CA ALA A 29 -13.03 7.59 4.28
C ALA A 29 -13.58 6.46 3.39
N SER A 30 -13.84 6.78 2.12
CA SER A 30 -14.23 5.79 1.10
C SER A 30 -13.10 4.80 0.74
N TRP A 31 -11.85 5.15 1.06
CA TRP A 31 -10.67 4.38 0.70
C TRP A 31 -10.33 3.23 1.67
N THR A 32 -10.93 3.22 2.87
CA THR A 32 -10.63 2.23 3.92
C THR A 32 -10.71 0.80 3.41
N ARG A 33 -11.83 0.45 2.77
CA ARG A 33 -12.04 -0.92 2.25
C ARG A 33 -11.03 -1.32 1.17
N GLY A 34 -10.60 -0.37 0.34
CA GLY A 34 -9.59 -0.62 -0.70
C GLY A 34 -8.23 -0.97 -0.08
N PHE A 35 -7.78 -0.15 0.87
CA PHE A 35 -6.51 -0.38 1.57
C PHE A 35 -6.54 -1.62 2.48
N GLU A 36 -7.69 -1.95 3.08
CA GLU A 36 -7.88 -3.22 3.78
C GLU A 36 -7.74 -4.42 2.84
N GLY A 37 -8.24 -4.31 1.61
CA GLY A 37 -8.06 -5.33 0.57
C GLY A 37 -6.58 -5.53 0.21
N PHE A 38 -5.84 -4.44 -0.01
CA PHE A 38 -4.40 -4.51 -0.30
C PHE A 38 -3.62 -5.13 0.86
N LEU A 39 -3.95 -4.78 2.10
CA LEU A 39 -3.32 -5.36 3.28
C LEU A 39 -3.60 -6.86 3.41
N ALA A 40 -4.86 -7.27 3.22
CA ALA A 40 -5.24 -8.68 3.28
C ALA A 40 -4.50 -9.50 2.22
N GLU A 41 -4.46 -9.01 0.97
CA GLU A 41 -3.72 -9.66 -0.12
C GLU A 41 -2.22 -9.76 0.18
N ALA A 42 -1.60 -8.69 0.69
CA ALA A 42 -0.18 -8.68 1.06
C ALA A 42 0.14 -9.71 2.16
N LEU A 43 -0.71 -9.82 3.18
CA LEU A 43 -0.57 -10.80 4.26
C LEU A 43 -0.74 -12.24 3.76
N ASP A 44 -1.64 -12.48 2.82
CA ASP A 44 -1.82 -13.81 2.24
C ASP A 44 -0.65 -14.20 1.33
N LEU A 45 -0.10 -13.25 0.55
CA LEU A 45 1.13 -13.46 -0.21
C LEU A 45 2.33 -13.78 0.71
N LYS A 46 2.42 -13.12 1.87
CA LYS A 46 3.43 -13.42 2.89
C LYS A 46 3.32 -14.85 3.42
N LYS A 47 2.10 -15.31 3.76
CA LYS A 47 1.85 -16.70 4.20
C LYS A 47 2.21 -17.72 3.11
N ALA A 48 1.95 -17.38 1.85
CA ALA A 48 2.27 -18.22 0.69
C ALA A 48 3.76 -18.21 0.29
N GLY A 49 4.62 -17.47 1.02
CA GLY A 49 6.05 -17.41 0.75
C GLY A 49 6.45 -16.48 -0.41
N TYR A 50 5.64 -15.45 -0.67
CA TYR A 50 5.85 -14.40 -1.66
C TYR A 50 5.97 -14.91 -3.12
N PRO A 51 4.88 -15.44 -3.70
CA PRO A 51 4.88 -15.82 -5.11
C PRO A 51 5.02 -14.56 -5.98
N GLY A 52 6.04 -14.54 -6.86
CA GLY A 52 6.42 -13.36 -7.64
C GLY A 52 5.29 -12.77 -8.51
N ASP A 53 4.40 -13.60 -9.06
CA ASP A 53 3.27 -13.14 -9.87
C ASP A 53 2.19 -12.43 -9.04
N GLY A 54 1.87 -12.97 -7.86
CA GLY A 54 0.91 -12.36 -6.95
C GLY A 54 1.42 -11.03 -6.39
N VAL A 55 2.72 -10.96 -6.09
CA VAL A 55 3.39 -9.73 -5.67
C VAL A 55 3.31 -8.64 -6.74
N ARG A 56 3.52 -8.98 -8.02
CA ARG A 56 3.37 -8.03 -9.13
C ARG A 56 1.92 -7.52 -9.27
N GLY A 57 0.94 -8.41 -9.11
CA GLY A 57 -0.49 -8.07 -9.11
C GLY A 57 -0.83 -7.03 -8.04
N LEU A 58 -0.47 -7.30 -6.79
CA LEU A 58 -0.67 -6.39 -5.66
C LEU A 58 -0.07 -5.00 -5.93
N CYS A 59 1.18 -4.94 -6.40
CA CYS A 59 1.84 -3.66 -6.68
C CYS A 59 1.17 -2.88 -7.81
N GLY A 60 0.63 -3.57 -8.82
CA GLY A 60 -0.19 -2.95 -9.86
C GLY A 60 -1.45 -2.32 -9.27
N SER A 61 -2.19 -3.07 -8.44
CA SER A 61 -3.40 -2.61 -7.76
C SER A 61 -3.13 -1.42 -6.86
N VAL A 62 -2.11 -1.47 -6.00
CA VAL A 62 -1.72 -0.37 -5.11
C VAL A 62 -1.39 0.88 -5.92
N ARG A 63 -0.57 0.78 -6.97
CA ARG A 63 -0.19 1.95 -7.77
C ARG A 63 -1.35 2.56 -8.54
N SER A 64 -2.35 1.76 -8.92
CA SER A 64 -3.50 2.24 -9.70
C SER A 64 -4.30 3.31 -8.97
N VAL A 65 -4.34 3.30 -7.63
CA VAL A 65 -5.10 4.31 -6.86
C VAL A 65 -4.41 5.67 -6.80
N TYR A 66 -3.12 5.75 -7.17
CA TYR A 66 -2.34 6.99 -7.18
C TYR A 66 -2.36 7.70 -8.54
N GLY A 67 -3.12 7.21 -9.53
CA GLY A 67 -3.20 7.82 -10.85
C GLY A 67 -4.62 8.19 -11.26
N GLY A 68 -4.78 9.26 -12.03
CA GLY A 68 -6.06 9.69 -12.62
C GLY A 68 -6.82 10.76 -11.81
N MET A 69 -8.00 11.14 -12.30
CA MET A 69 -8.89 12.12 -11.67
C MET A 69 -9.69 11.48 -10.54
N GLY A 70 -9.68 12.07 -9.34
CA GLY A 70 -10.30 11.47 -8.15
C GLY A 70 -9.43 10.36 -7.55
N SER A 71 -8.12 10.46 -7.74
CA SER A 71 -7.15 9.49 -7.20
C SER A 71 -7.03 9.65 -5.68
N PHE A 72 -6.38 8.68 -5.06
CA PHE A 72 -6.06 8.73 -3.64
C PHE A 72 -5.18 9.93 -3.26
N ASN A 73 -4.44 10.51 -4.21
CA ASN A 73 -3.65 11.73 -3.97
C ASN A 73 -4.52 12.96 -3.67
N ASP A 74 -5.77 12.95 -4.12
CA ASP A 74 -6.71 14.05 -3.89
C ASP A 74 -7.42 13.93 -2.52
N TYR A 75 -7.20 12.82 -1.80
CA TYR A 75 -7.85 12.58 -0.53
C TYR A 75 -7.14 13.31 0.61
N PHE A 76 -7.94 14.02 1.41
CA PHE A 76 -7.50 14.72 2.61
C PHE A 76 -8.06 14.01 3.84
N PRO A 77 -7.19 13.50 4.74
CA PRO A 77 -7.65 12.73 5.89
C PRO A 77 -8.38 13.62 6.90
N GLN A 78 -9.47 13.10 7.48
CA GLN A 78 -10.20 13.74 8.58
C GLN A 78 -9.98 12.99 9.91
N GLY A 79 -10.74 13.32 10.96
CA GLY A 79 -10.74 12.53 12.20
C GLY A 79 -9.49 12.69 13.06
N GLY A 80 -8.79 13.82 12.96
CA GLY A 80 -7.59 14.12 13.75
C GLY A 80 -6.32 13.39 13.28
N VAL A 81 -6.35 12.82 12.07
CA VAL A 81 -5.16 12.29 11.41
C VAL A 81 -4.26 13.45 10.97
N SER A 82 -2.96 13.34 11.25
CA SER A 82 -1.99 14.33 10.78
C SER A 82 -1.83 14.24 9.27
N GLY A 83 -2.01 15.35 8.55
CA GLY A 83 -1.81 15.41 7.11
C GLY A 83 -0.37 15.07 6.69
N GLU A 84 0.62 15.52 7.47
CA GLU A 84 2.04 15.21 7.22
C GLU A 84 2.32 13.71 7.40
N GLU A 85 1.80 13.10 8.46
CA GLU A 85 1.98 11.66 8.68
C GLU A 85 1.29 10.84 7.58
N PHE A 86 0.10 11.27 7.18
CA PHE A 86 -0.66 10.65 6.11
C PHE A 86 0.09 10.71 4.78
N GLU A 87 0.60 11.88 4.39
CA GLU A 87 1.39 12.08 3.18
C GLU A 87 2.66 11.23 3.20
N ARG A 88 3.35 11.16 4.34
CA ARG A 88 4.56 10.33 4.52
C ARG A 88 4.27 8.86 4.30
N VAL A 89 3.22 8.32 4.94
CA VAL A 89 2.84 6.90 4.77
C VAL A 89 2.36 6.63 3.34
N SER A 90 1.55 7.53 2.79
CA SER A 90 1.02 7.42 1.42
C SER A 90 2.15 7.37 0.39
N THR A 91 3.12 8.29 0.49
CA THR A 91 4.32 8.32 -0.36
C THR A 91 5.11 7.03 -0.22
N ARG A 92 5.32 6.56 1.01
CA ARG A 92 6.11 5.34 1.26
C ARG A 92 5.47 4.09 0.65
N ILE A 93 4.15 3.95 0.71
CA ILE A 93 3.42 2.86 0.05
C ILE A 93 3.67 2.87 -1.45
N TYR A 94 3.57 4.04 -2.09
CA TYR A 94 3.79 4.19 -3.52
C TYR A 94 5.24 3.88 -3.93
N GLU A 95 6.22 4.35 -3.16
CA GLU A 95 7.65 4.04 -3.37
C GLU A 95 7.93 2.54 -3.31
N LEU A 96 7.50 1.88 -2.24
CA LEU A 96 7.71 0.44 -2.05
C LEU A 96 7.05 -0.38 -3.17
N ALA A 97 5.84 -0.02 -3.59
CA ALA A 97 5.17 -0.66 -4.72
C ALA A 97 5.91 -0.44 -6.06
N ASN A 98 6.58 0.70 -6.24
CA ASN A 98 7.44 0.94 -7.40
C ASN A 98 8.74 0.13 -7.35
N GLU A 99 9.40 0.06 -6.19
CA GLU A 99 10.63 -0.70 -5.99
C GLU A 99 10.40 -2.19 -6.33
N ILE A 100 9.29 -2.76 -5.84
CA ILE A 100 8.90 -4.16 -6.14
C ILE A 100 8.74 -4.37 -7.64
N ARG A 101 8.07 -3.44 -8.34
CA ARG A 101 7.89 -3.53 -9.79
C ARG A 101 9.23 -3.53 -10.52
N VAL A 102 10.16 -2.66 -10.12
CA VAL A 102 11.49 -2.57 -10.72
C VAL A 102 12.25 -3.88 -10.51
N ILE A 103 12.30 -4.40 -9.27
CA ILE A 103 12.99 -5.65 -8.95
C ILE A 103 12.37 -6.85 -9.68
N SER A 104 11.05 -6.87 -9.82
CA SER A 104 10.31 -7.97 -10.45
C SER A 104 10.29 -7.90 -11.98
N SER A 105 10.92 -6.90 -12.59
CA SER A 105 11.06 -6.77 -14.06
C SER A 105 12.38 -7.33 -14.59
N TYR A 106 13.27 -7.79 -13.70
CA TYR A 106 14.54 -8.47 -13.98
C TYR A 106 14.45 -9.96 -13.62
#